data_AF-A0AA39AFX2-F1
#
_entry.id   AF-A0AA39AFX2-F1
#
_cell.length_a   1.000
_cell.length_b   1.000
_cell.length_c   1.000
_cell.angle_alpha   90.00
_cell.angle_beta   90.00
_cell.angle_gamma   90.00
#
_symmetry.space_group_name_H-M   'P 1'
#
loop_
_entity.id
_entity.type
_entity.pdbx_description
1 polymer ?
#
loop_
_entity_poly.entity_id
_entity_poly.type
_entity_poly.pdbx_seq_one_letter_code
_entity_poly.pdbx_strand_id
1 'polypeptide(L)'
;MSAPSCIVPPLEQLIIRPHIVPLLPNFHGMESENPYAHIKEFEEVCNTFREGGASIDLMRLKLFPFTLKDKAKIWLNSLRPRSIRNWVDLQAEFLKKFFPTHRTNGLKRQISNFSAKENEKFYECWERYMEAINACPHHGFDTWLLVSYFYDGMSSSMKQILETMCGGDFMSKNPE
;
A
#
# COMPACT_ATOMS: atom_id res chain seq x y z
N MET A 1 21.11 28.62 -8.21
CA MET A 1 20.32 27.94 -9.26
C MET A 1 19.71 26.70 -8.64
N SER A 2 18.39 26.49 -8.72
CA SER A 2 17.75 25.26 -8.24
C SER A 2 18.14 24.08 -9.13
N ALA A 3 18.34 22.90 -8.53
CA ALA A 3 18.57 21.68 -9.31
C ALA A 3 17.35 21.39 -10.22
N PRO A 4 17.57 20.96 -11.47
CA PRO A 4 16.45 20.57 -12.34
C PRO A 4 15.69 19.37 -11.76
N SER A 5 14.39 19.28 -12.06
CA SER A 5 13.53 18.16 -11.61
C SER A 5 14.08 16.79 -12.04
N CYS A 6 13.91 15.79 -11.19
CA CYS A 6 14.16 14.38 -11.51
C CYS A 6 13.14 13.82 -12.51
N ILE A 7 11.93 14.40 -12.57
CA ILE A 7 10.87 14.03 -13.51
C ILE A 7 11.13 14.74 -14.84
N VAL A 8 11.17 13.97 -15.93
CA VAL A 8 11.28 14.51 -17.28
C VAL A 8 10.01 15.29 -17.62
N PRO A 9 10.11 16.57 -18.01
CA PRO A 9 8.95 17.36 -18.40
C PRO A 9 8.18 16.67 -19.54
N PRO A 10 6.88 16.45 -19.36
CA PRO A 10 6.03 15.88 -20.39
C PRO A 10 5.94 16.79 -21.62
N LEU A 11 5.89 16.21 -22.81
CA LEU A 11 5.68 16.96 -24.06
C LEU A 11 4.24 17.52 -24.16
N GLU A 12 3.27 16.84 -23.54
CA GLU A 12 1.88 17.25 -23.50
C GLU A 12 1.60 18.27 -22.37
N GLN A 13 0.88 19.33 -22.72
CA GLN A 13 0.45 20.35 -21.77
C GLN A 13 -0.82 19.90 -21.04
N LEU A 14 -0.66 19.21 -19.92
CA LEU A 14 -1.74 19.02 -18.96
C LEU A 14 -1.89 20.26 -18.05
N ILE A 15 -3.08 20.87 -18.04
CA ILE A 15 -3.45 21.93 -17.09
C ILE A 15 -3.96 21.25 -15.81
N ILE A 16 -3.26 21.48 -14.69
CA ILE A 16 -3.73 21.06 -13.38
C ILE A 16 -4.60 22.16 -12.80
N ARG A 17 -5.83 21.81 -12.42
CA ARG A 17 -6.71 22.75 -11.73
C ARG A 17 -6.22 22.96 -10.29
N PRO A 18 -6.00 24.20 -9.83
CA PRO A 18 -5.40 24.47 -8.52
C PRO A 18 -6.17 23.87 -7.34
N HIS A 19 -7.50 23.72 -7.45
CA HIS A 19 -8.34 23.15 -6.41
C HIS A 19 -8.09 21.66 -6.13
N ILE A 20 -7.34 20.96 -6.99
CA ILE A 20 -6.99 19.55 -6.78
C ILE A 20 -5.89 19.42 -5.71
N VAL A 21 -4.95 20.38 -5.64
CA VAL A 21 -3.77 20.29 -4.78
C VAL A 21 -4.11 20.11 -3.29
N PRO A 22 -5.11 20.82 -2.71
CA PRO A 22 -5.52 20.61 -1.32
C PRO A 22 -6.16 19.25 -1.04
N LEU A 23 -6.64 18.54 -2.07
CA LEU A 23 -7.28 17.22 -1.95
C LEU A 23 -6.27 16.06 -2.00
N LEU A 24 -5.01 16.36 -2.31
CA LEU A 24 -3.96 15.36 -2.38
C LEU A 24 -3.59 14.86 -0.98
N PRO A 25 -3.36 13.54 -0.80
CA PRO A 25 -2.82 13.02 0.45
C PRO A 25 -1.40 13.54 0.70
N ASN A 26 -0.97 13.53 1.95
CA ASN A 26 0.36 13.94 2.36
C ASN A 26 1.19 12.73 2.81
N PHE A 27 2.46 12.69 2.42
CA PHE A 27 3.42 11.68 2.84
C PHE A 27 4.72 12.32 3.29
N HIS A 28 5.10 12.12 4.54
CA HIS A 28 6.24 12.78 5.16
C HIS A 28 7.51 11.93 5.09
N GLY A 29 7.39 10.62 4.89
CA GLY A 29 8.49 9.66 4.90
C GLY A 29 8.80 9.08 6.29
N MET A 30 7.78 9.02 7.16
CA MET A 30 7.83 8.43 8.49
C MET A 30 7.73 6.90 8.44
N GLU A 31 8.24 6.21 9.46
CA GLU A 31 8.18 4.73 9.54
C GLU A 31 6.75 4.20 9.72
N SER A 32 5.89 4.98 10.37
CA SER A 32 4.47 4.68 10.57
C SER A 32 3.66 4.79 9.27
N GLU A 33 4.09 5.58 8.30
CA GLU A 33 3.35 5.76 7.05
C GLU A 33 3.52 4.54 6.14
N ASN A 34 2.43 4.14 5.47
CA ASN A 34 2.45 3.06 4.49
C ASN A 34 2.48 3.65 3.06
N PRO A 35 3.57 3.46 2.29
CA PRO A 35 3.69 4.02 0.96
C PRO A 35 2.76 3.38 -0.07
N TYR A 36 2.31 2.13 0.12
CA TYR A 36 1.28 1.53 -0.75
C TYR A 36 -0.09 2.15 -0.51
N ALA A 37 -0.47 2.38 0.76
CA ALA A 37 -1.70 3.09 1.10
C ALA A 37 -1.70 4.51 0.51
N HIS A 38 -0.57 5.22 0.65
CA HIS A 38 -0.40 6.56 0.07
C HIS A 38 -0.57 6.58 -1.45
N ILE A 39 0.06 5.64 -2.17
CA ILE A 39 -0.12 5.51 -3.63
C ILE A 39 -1.59 5.26 -3.96
N LYS A 40 -2.27 4.35 -3.24
CA LYS A 40 -3.67 4.02 -3.49
C LYS A 40 -4.59 5.24 -3.31
N GLU A 41 -4.48 5.93 -2.18
CA GLU A 41 -5.25 7.16 -1.91
C GLU A 41 -4.98 8.24 -2.97
N PHE A 42 -3.72 8.41 -3.36
CA PHE A 42 -3.35 9.35 -4.42
C PHE A 42 -3.96 8.99 -5.78
N GLU A 43 -3.93 7.70 -6.14
CA GLU A 43 -4.50 7.23 -7.40
C GLU A 43 -6.03 7.37 -7.41
N GLU A 44 -6.71 7.15 -6.28
CA GLU A 44 -8.15 7.39 -6.12
C GLU A 44 -8.49 8.85 -6.42
N VAL A 45 -7.77 9.82 -5.83
CA VAL A 45 -7.94 11.24 -6.12
C VAL A 45 -7.72 11.54 -7.61
N CYS A 46 -6.65 11.03 -8.21
CA CYS A 46 -6.37 11.24 -9.64
C CYS A 46 -7.48 10.67 -10.54
N ASN A 47 -8.05 9.52 -10.18
CA ASN A 47 -9.10 8.88 -10.95
C ASN A 47 -10.41 9.67 -10.92
N THR A 48 -10.71 10.40 -9.83
CA THR A 48 -11.90 11.26 -9.73
C THR A 48 -11.85 12.46 -10.68
N PHE A 49 -10.68 13.07 -10.87
CA PHE A 49 -10.52 14.29 -11.66
C PHE A 49 -10.12 14.06 -13.12
N ARG A 50 -10.28 12.83 -13.62
CA ARG A 50 -9.92 12.48 -14.99
C ARG A 50 -10.88 13.13 -15.98
N GLU A 51 -10.46 14.23 -16.59
CA GLU A 51 -11.20 14.93 -17.64
C GLU A 51 -10.54 14.73 -19.03
N GLY A 52 -11.36 14.45 -20.05
CA GLY A 52 -11.03 14.77 -21.45
C GLY A 52 -9.79 14.09 -22.06
N GLY A 53 -9.58 12.78 -21.87
CA GLY A 53 -8.55 12.02 -22.60
C GLY A 53 -7.10 12.30 -22.18
N ALA A 54 -6.87 13.16 -21.18
CA ALA A 54 -5.56 13.36 -20.58
C ALA A 54 -4.97 12.03 -20.10
N SER A 55 -3.67 11.83 -20.35
CA SER A 55 -2.95 10.68 -19.81
C SER A 55 -2.99 10.73 -18.28
N ILE A 56 -3.59 9.70 -17.67
CA ILE A 56 -3.68 9.58 -16.21
C ILE A 56 -2.28 9.52 -15.58
N ASP A 57 -1.33 8.89 -16.28
CA ASP A 57 0.07 8.80 -15.84
C ASP A 57 0.75 10.17 -15.83
N LEU A 58 0.44 11.01 -16.82
CA LEU A 58 0.91 12.38 -16.88
C LEU A 58 0.39 13.21 -15.69
N MET A 59 -0.90 13.07 -15.38
CA MET A 59 -1.50 13.72 -14.22
C MET A 59 -0.81 13.27 -12.94
N ARG A 60 -0.64 11.96 -12.76
CA ARG A 60 0.01 11.36 -11.59
C ARG A 60 1.44 11.88 -11.42
N LEU A 61 2.23 11.90 -12.49
CA LEU A 61 3.60 12.43 -12.47
C LEU A 61 3.67 13.90 -12.04
N LYS A 62 2.76 14.74 -12.53
CA LYS A 62 2.76 16.16 -12.18
C LYS A 62 2.27 16.41 -10.75
N LEU A 63 1.28 15.64 -10.26
CA LEU A 63 0.65 15.85 -8.96
C LEU A 63 1.41 15.18 -7.80
N PHE A 64 2.02 14.01 -8.02
CA PHE A 64 2.66 13.25 -6.95
C PHE A 64 3.72 14.05 -6.16
N PRO A 65 4.56 14.91 -6.76
CA PRO A 65 5.51 15.75 -6.02
C PRO A 65 4.86 16.69 -4.99
N PHE A 66 3.58 17.03 -5.12
CA PHE A 66 2.85 17.87 -4.17
C PHE A 66 2.39 17.09 -2.93
N THR A 67 2.28 15.77 -3.04
CA THR A 67 1.94 14.87 -1.93
C THR A 67 3.10 14.72 -0.94
N LEU A 68 4.34 14.84 -1.40
CA LEU A 68 5.53 14.58 -0.58
C LEU A 68 5.89 15.80 0.28
N LYS A 69 6.09 15.57 1.57
CA LYS A 69 6.54 16.54 2.58
C LYS A 69 7.86 16.10 3.22
N ASP A 70 8.52 17.02 3.92
CA ASP A 70 9.69 16.78 4.76
C ASP A 70 10.72 15.81 4.14
N LYS A 71 10.98 14.69 4.80
CA LYS A 71 11.97 13.69 4.39
C LYS A 71 11.65 13.10 3.01
N ALA A 72 10.38 12.91 2.69
CA ALA A 72 9.97 12.44 1.37
C ALA A 72 10.23 13.51 0.28
N LYS A 73 9.99 14.78 0.57
CA LYS A 73 10.27 15.87 -0.37
C LYS A 73 11.76 16.04 -0.61
N ILE A 74 12.57 15.97 0.45
CA ILE A 74 14.04 16.02 0.37
C ILE A 74 14.55 14.87 -0.49
N TRP A 75 14.04 13.65 -0.30
CA TRP A 75 14.40 12.49 -1.12
C TRP A 75 14.12 12.73 -2.61
N LEU A 76 12.92 13.19 -2.97
CA LEU A 76 12.58 13.42 -4.38
C LEU A 76 13.54 14.41 -5.04
N ASN A 77 13.90 15.48 -4.32
CA ASN A 77 14.83 16.52 -4.77
C ASN A 77 16.28 16.03 -4.85
N SER A 78 16.63 14.92 -4.18
CA SER A 78 17.97 14.32 -4.22
C SER A 78 18.20 13.38 -5.41
N LEU A 79 17.12 12.99 -6.11
CA LEU A 79 17.22 12.11 -7.27
C LEU A 79 17.93 12.81 -8.44
N ARG A 80 18.60 12.00 -9.27
CA ARG A 80 19.30 12.51 -10.46
C ARG A 80 18.30 13.26 -11.36
N PRO A 81 18.65 14.46 -11.86
CA PRO A 81 17.80 15.16 -12.83
C PRO A 81 17.44 14.28 -14.03
N ARG A 82 16.18 14.38 -14.49
CA ARG A 82 15.67 13.64 -15.67
C ARG A 82 15.80 12.11 -15.60
N SER A 83 15.79 11.53 -14.39
CA SER A 83 15.86 10.07 -14.20
C SER A 83 14.51 9.35 -14.27
N ILE A 84 13.40 10.04 -14.02
CA ILE A 84 12.05 9.46 -13.98
C ILE A 84 11.31 9.85 -15.26
N ARG A 85 10.85 8.85 -16.04
CA ARG A 85 10.19 9.07 -17.34
C ARG A 85 8.69 8.84 -17.32
N ASN A 86 8.23 7.88 -16.53
CA ASN A 86 6.82 7.48 -16.46
C ASN A 86 6.40 7.25 -15.00
N TRP A 87 5.09 7.06 -14.78
CA TRP A 87 4.52 6.82 -13.45
C TRP A 87 5.09 5.57 -12.77
N VAL A 88 5.28 4.49 -13.54
CA VAL A 88 5.81 3.21 -13.05
C VAL A 88 7.23 3.38 -12.50
N ASP A 89 8.09 4.10 -13.19
CA ASP A 89 9.46 4.40 -12.73
C ASP A 89 9.44 5.16 -11.40
N LEU A 90 8.53 6.14 -11.26
CA LEU A 90 8.37 6.93 -10.04
C LEU A 90 7.93 6.04 -8.88
N GLN A 91 6.87 5.24 -9.09
CA GLN A 91 6.37 4.30 -8.08
C GLN A 91 7.47 3.34 -7.62
N ALA A 92 8.23 2.78 -8.56
CA ALA A 92 9.32 1.85 -8.26
C ALA A 92 10.40 2.49 -7.37
N GLU A 93 10.88 3.69 -7.71
CA GLU A 93 11.90 4.37 -6.90
C GLU A 93 11.35 4.83 -5.54
N PHE A 94 10.08 5.27 -5.47
CA PHE A 94 9.41 5.62 -4.22
C PHE A 94 9.27 4.42 -3.28
N LEU A 95 8.75 3.29 -3.78
CA LEU A 95 8.58 2.07 -3.01
C LEU A 95 9.93 1.47 -2.58
N LYS A 96 10.94 1.49 -3.46
CA LYS A 96 12.31 1.08 -3.13
C LYS A 96 12.89 1.90 -1.98
N LYS A 97 12.58 3.20 -1.90
CA LYS A 97 13.06 4.08 -0.82
C LYS A 97 12.31 3.89 0.49
N PHE A 98 10.98 3.85 0.45
CA PHE A 98 10.12 3.94 1.64
C PHE A 98 9.51 2.59 2.08
N PHE A 99 9.69 1.54 1.28
CA PHE A 99 9.26 0.18 1.61
C PHE A 99 10.38 -0.86 1.39
N PRO A 100 11.49 -0.73 2.13
CA PRO A 100 12.64 -1.61 1.96
C PRO A 100 12.32 -3.08 2.31
N THR A 101 13.09 -4.01 1.74
CA THR A 101 12.88 -5.46 1.87
C THR A 101 12.76 -5.95 3.31
N HIS A 102 13.50 -5.38 4.25
CA HIS A 102 13.40 -5.79 5.65
C HIS A 102 12.02 -5.48 6.26
N ARG A 103 11.38 -4.38 5.87
CA ARG A 103 10.02 -4.01 6.27
C ARG A 103 9.02 -5.02 5.71
N THR A 104 9.12 -5.31 4.41
CA THR A 104 8.34 -6.36 3.75
C THR A 104 8.46 -7.70 4.49
N ASN A 105 9.68 -8.12 4.81
CA ASN A 105 9.92 -9.37 5.54
C ASN A 105 9.33 -9.35 6.96
N GLY A 106 9.39 -8.21 7.65
CA GLY A 106 8.76 -8.04 8.95
C GLY A 106 7.25 -8.23 8.89
N LEU A 107 6.58 -7.61 7.92
CA LEU A 107 5.14 -7.74 7.72
C LEU A 107 4.75 -9.16 7.30
N LYS A 108 5.51 -9.79 6.39
CA LYS A 108 5.30 -11.20 6.04
C LYS A 108 5.37 -12.12 7.26
N ARG A 109 6.31 -11.88 8.18
CA ARG A 109 6.41 -12.62 9.45
C ARG A 109 5.23 -12.34 10.39
N GLN A 110 4.72 -11.11 10.43
CA GLN A 110 3.51 -10.80 11.21
C GLN A 110 2.29 -11.55 10.69
N ILE A 111 2.17 -11.71 9.38
CA ILE A 111 1.11 -12.51 8.75
C ILE A 111 1.32 -14.00 9.05
N SER A 112 2.51 -14.55 8.78
CA SER A 112 2.77 -15.99 8.90
C SER A 112 2.80 -16.51 10.33
N ASN A 113 3.22 -15.68 11.28
CA ASN A 113 3.33 -16.04 12.69
C ASN A 113 2.23 -15.37 13.52
N PHE A 114 1.10 -15.05 12.87
CA PHE A 114 -0.03 -14.43 13.53
C PHE A 114 -0.52 -15.31 14.69
N SER A 115 -0.89 -14.67 15.79
CA SER A 115 -1.46 -15.36 16.95
C SER A 115 -2.51 -14.47 17.59
N ALA A 116 -3.61 -15.06 18.02
CA ALA A 116 -4.66 -14.42 18.78
C ALA A 116 -4.10 -13.93 20.13
N LYS A 117 -4.55 -12.75 20.55
CA LYS A 117 -4.22 -12.22 21.88
C LYS A 117 -5.07 -12.91 22.94
N GLU A 118 -4.61 -12.85 24.19
CA GLU A 118 -5.39 -13.36 25.33
C GLU A 118 -6.75 -12.64 25.41
N ASN A 119 -7.83 -13.41 25.54
CA ASN A 119 -9.22 -12.92 25.61
C ASN A 119 -9.69 -12.10 24.39
N GLU A 120 -8.99 -12.14 23.25
CA GLU A 120 -9.42 -11.51 22.01
C GLU A 120 -10.69 -12.19 21.48
N LYS A 121 -11.64 -11.41 20.95
CA LYS A 121 -12.82 -11.98 20.28
C LYS A 121 -12.51 -12.33 18.83
N PHE A 122 -13.29 -13.23 18.24
CA PHE A 122 -13.06 -13.69 16.87
C PHE A 122 -13.04 -12.53 15.85
N TYR A 123 -13.99 -11.58 15.93
CA TYR A 123 -14.04 -10.46 14.98
C TYR A 123 -12.84 -9.52 15.12
N GLU A 124 -12.38 -9.24 16.35
CA GLU A 124 -11.21 -8.39 16.62
C GLU A 124 -9.94 -9.06 16.09
N CYS A 125 -9.82 -10.37 16.29
CA CYS A 125 -8.74 -11.19 15.77
C CYS A 125 -8.72 -11.17 14.23
N TRP A 126 -9.88 -11.32 13.59
CA TRP A 126 -10.02 -11.25 12.14
C TRP A 126 -9.67 -9.86 11.58
N GLU A 127 -10.19 -8.78 12.18
CA GLU A 127 -9.88 -7.41 11.77
C GLU A 127 -8.37 -7.14 11.84
N ARG A 128 -7.73 -7.52 12.94
CA ARG A 128 -6.27 -7.37 13.11
C ARG A 128 -5.47 -8.20 12.09
N TYR A 129 -5.95 -9.37 11.72
CA TYR A 129 -5.31 -10.17 10.68
C TYR A 129 -5.43 -9.51 9.30
N MET A 130 -6.62 -8.99 8.97
CA MET A 130 -6.85 -8.25 7.74
C MET A 130 -6.03 -6.97 7.65
N GLU A 131 -5.86 -6.24 8.76
CA GLU A 131 -4.94 -5.10 8.84
C GLU A 131 -3.50 -5.50 8.52
N ALA A 132 -3.02 -6.64 9.05
CA ALA A 132 -1.67 -7.15 8.77
C ALA A 132 -1.48 -7.51 7.28
N ILE A 133 -2.49 -8.12 6.65
CA ILE A 133 -2.49 -8.41 5.21
C ILE A 133 -2.45 -7.10 4.40
N ASN A 134 -3.35 -6.16 4.73
CA ASN A 134 -3.48 -4.88 4.03
C ASN A 134 -2.23 -3.99 4.17
N ALA A 135 -1.45 -4.17 5.24
CA ALA A 135 -0.20 -3.47 5.41
C ALA A 135 0.89 -3.90 4.39
N CYS A 136 0.76 -5.09 3.79
CA CYS A 136 1.73 -5.64 2.84
C CYS A 136 1.03 -6.29 1.62
N PRO A 137 0.38 -5.50 0.73
CA PRO A 137 -0.43 -6.05 -0.37
C PRO A 137 0.37 -6.91 -1.38
N HIS A 138 1.70 -6.75 -1.41
CA HIS A 138 2.64 -7.53 -2.21
C HIS A 138 3.28 -8.70 -1.42
N HIS A 139 2.58 -9.24 -0.42
CA HIS A 139 3.10 -10.32 0.44
C HIS A 139 3.41 -11.62 -0.35
N GLY A 140 2.71 -11.89 -1.45
CA GLY A 140 2.95 -13.05 -2.31
C GLY A 140 2.49 -14.40 -1.76
N PHE A 141 1.87 -14.45 -0.58
CA PHE A 141 1.11 -15.60 -0.11
C PHE A 141 -0.19 -15.80 -0.90
N ASP A 142 -0.48 -17.04 -1.27
CA ASP A 142 -1.75 -17.43 -1.87
C ASP A 142 -2.88 -17.45 -0.82
N THR A 143 -4.13 -17.33 -1.27
CA THR A 143 -5.32 -17.26 -0.41
C THR A 143 -5.40 -18.41 0.59
N TRP A 144 -5.11 -19.64 0.15
CA TRP A 144 -5.13 -20.81 1.03
C TRP A 144 -4.14 -20.68 2.19
N LEU A 145 -2.93 -20.22 1.91
CA LEU A 145 -1.88 -20.08 2.92
C LEU A 145 -2.24 -18.97 3.93
N LEU A 146 -2.87 -17.88 3.46
CA LEU A 146 -3.41 -16.85 4.36
C LEU A 146 -4.50 -17.41 5.28
N VAL A 147 -5.39 -18.26 4.77
CA VAL A 147 -6.42 -18.92 5.58
C VAL A 147 -5.78 -19.87 6.60
N SER A 148 -4.79 -20.66 6.19
CA SER A 148 -4.05 -21.56 7.10
C SER A 148 -3.37 -20.79 8.23
N TYR A 149 -2.63 -19.72 7.93
CA TYR A 149 -1.97 -18.91 8.97
C TYR A 149 -2.96 -18.28 9.94
N PHE A 150 -4.10 -17.79 9.45
CA PHE A 150 -5.15 -17.28 10.34
C PHE A 150 -5.66 -18.39 11.24
N TYR A 151 -6.04 -19.53 10.65
CA TYR A 151 -6.56 -20.67 11.39
C TYR A 151 -5.57 -21.10 12.46
N ASP A 152 -4.31 -21.34 12.11
CA ASP A 152 -3.26 -21.76 13.04
C ASP A 152 -3.06 -20.79 14.20
N GLY A 153 -3.13 -19.49 13.92
CA GLY A 153 -3.01 -18.41 14.89
C GLY A 153 -4.19 -18.23 15.84
N MET A 154 -5.36 -18.79 15.54
CA MET A 154 -6.55 -18.67 16.40
C MET A 154 -6.41 -19.44 17.73
N SER A 155 -7.11 -18.98 18.75
CA SER A 155 -7.27 -19.74 20.00
C SER A 155 -8.07 -21.03 19.78
N SER A 156 -7.89 -22.02 20.67
CA SER A 156 -8.62 -23.29 20.58
C SER A 156 -10.14 -23.12 20.61
N SER A 157 -10.65 -22.15 21.38
CA SER A 157 -12.09 -21.86 21.45
C SER A 157 -12.62 -21.27 20.14
N MET A 158 -11.86 -20.38 19.50
CA MET A 158 -12.22 -19.84 18.18
C MET A 158 -12.25 -20.94 17.11
N LYS A 159 -11.24 -21.83 17.10
CA LYS A 159 -11.19 -22.97 16.18
C LYS A 159 -12.42 -23.86 16.30
N GLN A 160 -12.81 -24.20 17.54
CA GLN A 160 -13.98 -25.02 17.80
C GLN A 160 -15.29 -24.38 17.31
N ILE A 161 -15.45 -23.07 17.53
CA ILE A 161 -16.62 -22.33 17.02
C ILE A 161 -16.63 -22.35 15.48
N LEU A 162 -15.48 -22.10 14.85
CA LEU A 162 -15.35 -22.11 13.38
C LEU A 162 -15.71 -23.47 12.77
N GLU A 163 -15.15 -24.56 13.30
CA GLU A 163 -15.43 -25.92 12.85
C GLU A 163 -16.89 -26.31 13.03
N THR A 164 -17.50 -25.89 14.15
CA THR A 164 -18.93 -26.12 14.40
C THR A 164 -19.80 -25.40 13.36
N MET A 165 -19.50 -24.13 13.07
CA MET A 165 -20.22 -23.38 12.02
C MET A 165 -20.00 -23.99 10.62
N CYS A 166 -18.87 -24.63 10.42
CA CYS A 166 -18.53 -25.31 9.20
C CYS A 166 -19.06 -26.76 9.14
N GLY A 167 -19.65 -27.30 10.21
CA GLY A 167 -20.16 -28.67 10.22
C GLY A 167 -19.05 -29.74 10.12
N GLY A 168 -17.84 -29.45 10.62
CA GLY A 168 -16.72 -30.38 10.60
C GLY A 168 -15.37 -29.68 10.42
N ASP A 169 -14.36 -30.48 10.06
CA ASP A 169 -12.98 -30.02 9.85
C ASP A 169 -12.92 -28.92 8.78
N PHE A 170 -12.66 -27.69 9.23
CA PHE A 170 -12.59 -26.51 8.39
C PHE A 170 -11.49 -26.61 7.34
N MET A 171 -10.32 -27.16 7.70
CA MET A 171 -9.16 -27.24 6.80
C MET A 171 -9.30 -28.35 5.75
N SER A 172 -10.28 -29.25 5.91
CA SER A 172 -10.63 -30.25 4.90
C SER A 172 -11.55 -29.72 3.79
N LYS A 173 -12.11 -28.53 3.97
CA LYS A 173 -13.09 -27.97 3.02
C LYS A 173 -12.41 -27.46 1.75
N ASN A 174 -12.96 -27.87 0.61
CA ASN A 174 -12.54 -27.31 -0.68
C ASN A 174 -13.01 -25.84 -0.78
N PRO A 175 -12.15 -24.88 -1.13
CA PRO A 175 -12.53 -23.48 -1.32
C PRO A 175 -13.41 -23.18 -2.55
N GLU A 176 -13.84 -24.20 -3.31
CA GLU A 176 -14.75 -24.09 -4.47
C GLU A 176 -16.22 -24.28 -4.11
#